data_AF-W2U6T2-F1
#
_entry.id   AF-W2U6T2-F1
#
_cell.length_a   1.000
_cell.length_b   1.000
_cell.length_c   1.000
_cell.angle_alpha   90.00
_cell.angle_beta   90.00
_cell.angle_gamma   90.00
#
_symmetry.space_group_name_H-M   'P 1'
#
loop_
_entity.id
_entity.type
_entity.pdbx_description
1 polymer ?
#
loop_
_entity_poly.entity_id
_entity_poly.type
_entity_poly.pdbx_seq_one_letter_code
_entity_poly.pdbx_strand_id
1 'polypeptide(L)'
;LKLKEVPMPALEPARLEVEEALKAYEDCVEREEAQYREEYERVTFMEYEAPAPDPCAEAFLRLLRAVRAYEAAGGRREDLSLGARRGQIYEALDRE
;
A
#
# COMPACT_ATOMS: atom_id res chain seq x y z
N LEU A 1 -17.08 -33.69 -7.66
CA LEU A 1 -16.52 -32.45 -7.07
C LEU A 1 -16.49 -31.38 -8.16
N LYS A 2 -17.46 -30.45 -8.19
CA LYS A 2 -17.37 -29.28 -9.08
C LYS A 2 -16.49 -28.26 -8.39
N LEU A 3 -15.33 -27.96 -8.99
CA LEU A 3 -14.57 -26.76 -8.67
C LEU A 3 -15.51 -25.59 -8.93
N LYS A 4 -15.88 -24.85 -7.88
CA LYS A 4 -16.54 -23.56 -8.05
C LYS A 4 -15.48 -22.64 -8.64
N GLU A 5 -15.53 -22.42 -9.94
CA GLU A 5 -14.86 -21.28 -10.56
C GLU A 5 -15.42 -20.03 -9.88
N VAL A 6 -14.62 -19.45 -8.99
CA VAL A 6 -14.86 -18.12 -8.43
C VAL A 6 -14.90 -17.17 -9.62
N PRO A 7 -15.89 -16.27 -9.73
CA PRO A 7 -16.03 -15.44 -10.91
C PRO A 7 -14.77 -14.56 -11.08
N MET A 8 -13.97 -14.90 -12.10
CA MET A 8 -12.84 -14.12 -12.61
C MET A 8 -13.11 -12.62 -12.90
N PRO A 9 -14.34 -12.10 -13.16
CA PRO A 9 -14.51 -10.68 -13.45
C PRO A 9 -14.13 -9.69 -12.33
N ALA A 10 -14.03 -10.11 -11.06
CA ALA A 10 -13.69 -9.21 -9.95
C ALA A 10 -12.18 -9.16 -9.63
N LEU A 11 -11.42 -10.16 -10.06
CA LEU A 11 -9.99 -10.29 -9.72
C LEU A 11 -9.11 -9.33 -10.50
N GLU A 12 -9.33 -9.22 -11.81
CA GLU A 12 -8.58 -8.29 -12.66
C GLU A 12 -8.76 -6.82 -12.26
N PRO A 13 -9.99 -6.30 -12.04
CA PRO A 13 -10.13 -4.91 -11.57
C PRO A 13 -9.51 -4.69 -10.18
N ALA A 14 -9.60 -5.65 -9.26
CA ALA A 14 -8.95 -5.53 -7.96
C ALA A 14 -7.41 -5.57 -8.06
N ARG A 15 -6.86 -6.36 -9.00
CA ARG A 15 -5.42 -6.38 -9.30
C ARG A 15 -4.96 -5.04 -9.84
N LEU A 16 -5.70 -4.45 -10.78
CA LEU A 16 -5.42 -3.12 -11.33
C LEU A 16 -5.43 -2.05 -10.23
N GLU A 17 -6.41 -2.10 -9.31
CA GLU A 17 -6.47 -1.17 -8.17
C GLU A 17 -5.25 -1.29 -7.26
N VAL A 18 -4.74 -2.51 -7.03
CA VAL A 18 -3.48 -2.71 -6.30
C VAL A 18 -2.30 -2.10 -7.04
N GLU A 19 -2.20 -2.30 -8.35
CA GLU A 19 -1.11 -1.75 -9.18
C GLU A 19 -1.14 -0.21 -9.17
N GLU A 20 -2.31 0.40 -9.29
CA GLU A 20 -2.48 1.86 -9.21
C GLU A 20 -2.13 2.40 -7.82
N ALA A 21 -2.58 1.74 -6.75
CA ALA A 21 -2.28 2.16 -5.39
C ALA A 21 -0.80 1.99 -5.04
N LEU A 22 -0.16 0.93 -5.53
CA LEU A 22 1.28 0.69 -5.35
C LEU A 22 2.09 1.81 -6.01
N LYS A 23 1.76 2.12 -7.27
CA LYS A 23 2.41 3.21 -8.00
C LYS A 23 2.23 4.56 -7.29
N ALA A 24 1.02 4.86 -6.81
CA ALA A 24 0.76 6.11 -6.09
C ALA A 24 1.57 6.22 -4.79
N TYR A 25 1.75 5.10 -4.08
CA TYR A 25 2.60 5.06 -2.89
C TYR A 25 4.08 5.26 -3.24
N GLU A 26 4.58 4.56 -4.28
CA GLU A 26 5.96 4.70 -4.74
C GLU A 26 6.27 6.13 -5.21
N ASP A 27 5.38 6.73 -6.02
CA ASP A 27 5.50 8.12 -6.47
C ASP A 27 5.52 9.12 -5.30
N CYS A 28 4.77 8.82 -4.22
CA CYS A 28 4.76 9.66 -3.03
C CYS A 28 6.09 9.59 -2.29
N VAL A 29 6.60 8.38 -2.04
CA VAL A 29 7.88 8.17 -1.36
C VAL A 29 9.03 8.75 -2.18
N GLU A 30 9.03 8.59 -3.50
CA GLU A 30 10.06 9.18 -4.37
C GLU A 30 10.06 10.72 -4.27
N ARG A 31 8.88 11.36 -4.21
CA ARG A 31 8.78 12.81 -4.03
C ARG A 31 9.29 13.27 -2.67
N GLU A 32 8.97 12.55 -1.59
CA GLU A 32 9.52 12.86 -0.26
C GLU A 32 11.04 12.68 -0.23
N GLU A 33 11.56 11.58 -0.78
CA GLU A 33 13.00 11.33 -0.86
C GLU A 33 13.73 12.37 -1.72
N ALA A 34 13.09 12.88 -2.78
CA ALA A 34 13.65 13.96 -3.61
C ALA A 34 13.61 15.33 -2.92
N GLN A 35 12.56 15.61 -2.13
CA GLN A 35 12.35 16.88 -1.46
C GLN A 35 13.19 17.03 -0.17
N TYR A 36 13.49 15.92 0.51
CA TYR A 36 14.15 15.92 1.83
C TYR A 36 15.58 15.37 1.85
N ARG A 37 16.20 15.12 0.67
CA ARG A 37 17.59 14.64 0.59
C ARG A 37 18.62 15.62 1.19
N GLU A 38 18.29 16.90 1.35
CA GLU A 38 19.24 17.94 1.81
C GLU A 38 19.06 18.43 3.26
N GLU A 39 18.02 18.01 4.00
CA GLU A 39 17.85 18.39 5.42
C GLU A 39 17.42 17.18 6.27
N TYR A 40 18.31 16.20 6.44
CA TYR A 40 18.22 15.23 7.52
C TYR A 40 19.03 15.71 8.75
N GLU A 41 18.83 16.95 9.18
CA GLU A 41 19.28 17.38 10.51
C GLU A 41 18.29 18.34 11.17
N ARG A 42 17.78 17.89 12.32
CA ARG A 42 17.06 18.61 13.40
C ARG A 42 15.54 18.73 13.28
N VAL A 43 14.82 17.90 14.05
CA VAL A 43 13.69 18.41 14.83
C VAL A 43 13.67 17.80 16.24
N THR A 44 13.85 18.67 17.21
CA THR A 44 13.62 18.50 18.64
C THR A 44 12.13 18.35 18.95
N PHE A 45 11.81 17.47 19.91
CA PHE A 45 10.51 17.33 20.59
C PHE A 45 9.63 18.60 20.55
N MET A 46 8.45 18.53 19.93
CA MET A 46 7.35 19.47 20.17
C MET A 46 6.03 18.72 20.40
N GLU A 47 5.27 19.21 21.40
CA GLU A 47 4.08 18.60 21.98
C GLU A 47 2.88 18.60 21.01
N TYR A 48 2.27 17.43 20.85
CA TYR A 48 0.84 17.17 20.58
C TYR A 48 0.04 18.21 19.77
N GLU A 49 0.43 18.47 18.52
CA GLU A 49 -0.56 18.75 17.45
C GLU A 49 -0.83 17.42 16.73
N ALA A 50 -2.09 17.12 16.39
CA ALA A 50 -2.38 15.92 15.60
C ALA A 50 -1.48 15.94 14.35
N PRO A 51 -0.69 14.89 14.06
CA PRO A 51 0.23 14.92 12.94
C PRO A 51 -0.56 15.30 11.70
N ALA A 52 -0.07 16.30 10.96
CA ALA A 52 -0.62 16.63 9.65
C ALA A 52 -0.75 15.32 8.86
N PRO A 53 -1.84 15.13 8.10
CA PRO A 53 -2.03 13.89 7.34
C PRO A 53 -0.81 13.70 6.44
N ASP A 54 -0.04 12.65 6.73
CA ASP A 54 1.10 12.25 5.93
C ASP A 54 0.53 11.66 4.62
N PRO A 55 0.71 12.36 3.49
CA PRO A 55 0.11 11.96 2.22
C PRO A 55 0.60 10.58 1.76
N CYS A 56 1.82 10.18 2.15
CA CYS A 56 2.38 8.88 1.84
C CYS A 56 1.85 7.79 2.78
N ALA A 57 1.57 8.12 4.04
CA ALA A 57 0.83 7.23 4.94
C ALA A 57 -0.61 6.97 4.44
N GLU A 58 -1.30 7.99 3.93
CA GLU A 58 -2.63 7.81 3.32
C GLU A 58 -2.57 6.94 2.06
N ALA A 59 -1.56 7.15 1.20
CA ALA A 59 -1.33 6.31 0.03
C ALA A 59 -1.04 4.85 0.42
N PHE A 60 -0.24 4.64 1.48
CA PHE A 60 0.04 3.32 2.01
C PHE A 60 -1.22 2.63 2.53
N LEU A 61 -2.06 3.32 3.31
CA LEU A 61 -3.34 2.77 3.78
C LEU A 61 -4.29 2.41 2.63
N ARG A 62 -4.31 3.20 1.55
CA ARG A 62 -5.07 2.85 0.33
C ARG A 62 -4.54 1.59 -0.32
N LEU A 63 -3.22 1.42 -0.40
CA LEU A 63 -2.59 0.20 -0.89
C LEU A 63 -2.98 -1.03 -0.05
N LEU A 64 -2.95 -0.94 1.29
CA LEU A 64 -3.38 -2.04 2.15
C LEU A 64 -4.84 -2.44 1.88
N ARG A 65 -5.73 -1.45 1.76
CA ARG A 65 -7.16 -1.69 1.43
C ARG A 65 -7.35 -2.35 0.08
N ALA A 66 -6.60 -1.92 -0.95
CA ALA A 66 -6.65 -2.54 -2.28
C ALA A 66 -6.21 -4.01 -2.24
N VAL A 67 -5.13 -4.33 -1.50
CA VAL A 67 -4.67 -5.72 -1.33
C VAL A 67 -5.73 -6.55 -0.61
N ARG A 68 -6.37 -6.03 0.44
CA ARG A 68 -7.48 -6.72 1.12
C ARG A 68 -8.68 -6.94 0.21
N ALA A 69 -9.02 -5.98 -0.65
CA ALA A 69 -10.09 -6.13 -1.62
C ALA A 69 -9.77 -7.22 -2.65
N TYR A 70 -8.51 -7.31 -3.10
CA TYR A 70 -8.04 -8.39 -3.96
C TYR A 70 -8.12 -9.77 -3.27
N GLU A 71 -7.70 -9.87 -2.01
CA GLU A 71 -7.85 -11.10 -1.21
C GLU A 71 -9.33 -11.49 -1.05
N ALA A 72 -10.21 -10.51 -0.76
CA ALA A 72 -11.65 -10.71 -0.62
C ALA A 72 -12.32 -11.14 -1.94
N ALA A 73 -11.77 -10.74 -3.09
CA ALA A 73 -12.17 -11.21 -4.42
C ALA A 73 -11.72 -12.67 -4.71
N GLY A 74 -11.00 -13.30 -3.78
CA GLY A 74 -10.48 -14.66 -3.90
C GLY A 74 -9.05 -14.73 -4.44
N GLY A 75 -8.37 -13.59 -4.54
CA GLY A 75 -6.97 -13.51 -4.94
C GLY A 75 -6.05 -13.93 -3.80
N ARG A 76 -4.82 -14.30 -4.12
CA ARG A 76 -3.80 -14.55 -3.11
C ARG A 76 -2.75 -13.45 -3.20
N ARG A 77 -2.45 -12.80 -2.08
CA ARG A 77 -1.48 -11.68 -2.05
C ARG A 77 -0.10 -12.04 -2.60
N GLU A 78 0.26 -13.32 -2.67
CA GLU A 78 1.49 -13.81 -3.28
C GLU A 78 1.51 -13.71 -4.82
N ASP A 79 0.33 -13.63 -5.44
CA ASP A 79 0.15 -13.47 -6.88
C ASP A 79 0.31 -11.98 -7.32
N LEU A 80 0.47 -11.04 -6.37
CA LEU A 80 0.66 -9.60 -6.62
C LEU A 80 2.15 -9.22 -6.77
N SER A 81 2.44 -8.38 -7.76
CA SER A 81 3.79 -7.82 -8.01
C SER A 81 4.09 -6.63 -7.10
N LEU A 82 4.33 -6.88 -5.80
CA LEU A 82 4.57 -5.83 -4.78
C LEU A 82 6.03 -5.34 -4.68
N GLY A 83 6.94 -5.91 -5.50
CA GLY A 83 8.34 -5.50 -5.57
C GLY A 83 9.07 -5.49 -4.22
N ALA A 84 9.93 -4.48 -4.02
CA ALA A 84 10.73 -4.31 -2.81
C ALA A 84 9.88 -3.99 -1.56
N ARG A 85 8.65 -3.48 -1.74
CA ARG A 85 7.74 -3.11 -0.66
C ARG A 85 6.97 -4.28 -0.07
N ARG A 86 7.06 -5.48 -0.68
CA ARG A 86 6.34 -6.69 -0.24
C ARG A 86 6.44 -6.95 1.27
N GLY A 87 7.64 -6.90 1.83
CA GLY A 87 7.86 -7.20 3.26
C GLY A 87 7.09 -6.24 4.17
N GLN A 88 7.22 -4.94 3.93
CA GLN A 88 6.53 -3.89 4.66
C GLN A 88 5.00 -4.00 4.56
N ILE A 89 4.49 -4.28 3.36
CA ILE A 89 3.05 -4.42 3.11
C ILE A 89 2.50 -5.65 3.85
N TYR A 90 3.18 -6.79 3.77
CA TYR A 90 2.73 -8.02 4.44
C TYR A 90 2.74 -7.86 5.96
N GLU A 91 3.80 -7.27 6.52
CA GLU A 91 3.88 -7.00 7.95
C GLU A 91 2.74 -6.08 8.42
N ALA A 92 2.41 -5.05 7.66
CA ALA A 92 1.31 -4.14 7.97
C ALA A 92 -0.05 -4.88 7.92
N LEU A 93 -0.28 -5.68 6.87
CA LEU A 93 -1.51 -6.48 6.74
C LEU A 93 -1.65 -7.51 7.88
N ASP A 94 -0.56 -8.10 8.36
CA ASP A 94 -0.62 -9.13 9.40
C ASP A 94 -0.80 -8.55 10.81
N ARG A 95 -0.62 -7.23 11.00
CA ARG A 95 -0.78 -6.52 12.29
C ARG A 95 -2.18 -5.96 12.52
N GLU A 96 -2.97 -5.79 11.46
CA GLU A 96 -4.39 -5.37 11.51
C GLU A 96 -5.33 -6.57 11.66
#